data_AF-A0A971JCK8-F1
#
_entry.id   AF-A0A971JCK8-F1
#
_cell.length_a   1.000
_cell.length_b   1.000
_cell.length_c   1.000
_cell.angle_alpha   90.00
_cell.angle_beta   90.00
_cell.angle_gamma   90.00
#
_symmetry.space_group_name_H-M   'P 1'
#
loop_
_entity.id
_entity.type
_entity.pdbx_description
1 polymer ?
#
loop_
_entity_poly.entity_id
_entity_poly.type
_entity_poly.pdbx_seq_one_letter_code
_entity_poly.pdbx_strand_id
1 'polypeptide(L)'
;IIGIFFNGILKDGVTLWVPTYVSQFFGTDASVASLVTIILPLFNLVGAYLAVRLFKKVLKNEMLTATVMFMISVVSLTFLFFFGRYSMILAVVMLALTTASMLGANTMFLTFIPLNFSNVGRASSVTGFLDACSYLASAVSGVTIGVVAKTYGWDTTVITWIAVAFLGASVSFFGIKAWKKGRFMLTGK
;
A
#
# COMPACT_ATOMS: atom_id res chain seq x y z
N ILE A 1 6.49 3.66 12.51
CA ILE A 1 5.16 3.26 13.04
C ILE A 1 4.04 3.93 12.26
N ILE A 2 3.90 5.27 12.28
CA ILE A 2 2.79 5.97 11.59
C ILE A 2 2.68 5.59 10.10
N GLY A 3 3.79 5.54 9.35
CA GLY A 3 3.77 5.12 7.94
C GLY A 3 3.27 3.69 7.70
N ILE A 4 3.46 2.78 8.66
CA ILE A 4 2.93 1.41 8.60
C ILE A 4 1.43 1.37 8.82
N PHE A 5 0.88 2.22 9.69
CA PHE A 5 -0.57 2.32 9.86
C PHE A 5 -1.24 2.69 8.53
N PHE A 6 -0.74 3.74 7.85
CA PHE A 6 -1.25 4.13 6.54
C PHE A 6 -1.05 3.03 5.48
N ASN A 7 0.09 2.34 5.53
CA ASN A 7 0.33 1.21 4.62
C ASN A 7 -0.64 0.05 4.86
N GLY A 8 -0.91 -0.34 6.11
CA GLY A 8 -1.85 -1.40 6.44
C GLY A 8 -3.28 -1.05 6.00
N ILE A 9 -3.72 0.19 6.29
CA ILE A 9 -5.03 0.70 5.87
C ILE A 9 -5.23 0.53 4.36
N LEU A 10 -4.24 0.92 3.55
CA LEU A 10 -4.32 0.84 2.09
C LEU A 10 -4.07 -0.55 1.52
N LYS A 11 -3.00 -1.23 1.95
CA LYS A 11 -2.56 -2.52 1.38
C LYS A 11 -3.68 -3.55 1.49
N ASP A 12 -4.18 -3.75 2.71
CA ASP A 12 -5.17 -4.78 2.96
C ASP A 12 -6.59 -4.23 2.75
N GLY A 13 -6.84 -2.97 3.08
CA GLY A 13 -8.15 -2.35 2.87
C GLY A 13 -8.54 -2.29 1.39
N VAL A 14 -7.65 -1.82 0.51
CA VAL A 14 -7.96 -1.80 -0.94
C VAL A 14 -8.13 -3.23 -1.46
N THR A 15 -7.20 -4.13 -1.15
CA THR A 15 -7.23 -5.53 -1.62
C THR A 15 -8.51 -6.25 -1.21
N LEU A 16 -8.98 -6.05 0.02
CA LEU A 16 -10.21 -6.66 0.53
C LEU A 16 -11.45 -6.20 -0.25
N TRP A 17 -11.51 -4.91 -0.61
CA TRP A 17 -12.70 -4.30 -1.20
C TRP A 17 -12.68 -4.25 -2.73
N VAL A 18 -11.58 -4.62 -3.40
CA VAL A 18 -11.51 -4.66 -4.89
C VAL A 18 -12.65 -5.48 -5.52
N PRO A 19 -12.95 -6.72 -5.10
CA PRO A 19 -13.98 -7.52 -5.76
C PRO A 19 -15.37 -6.90 -5.63
N THR A 20 -15.66 -6.36 -4.44
CA THR A 20 -16.93 -5.67 -4.16
C THR A 20 -17.04 -4.36 -4.93
N TYR A 21 -15.95 -3.59 -5.05
CA TYR A 21 -15.89 -2.40 -5.89
C TYR A 21 -16.22 -2.75 -7.33
N VAL A 22 -15.56 -3.75 -7.90
CA VAL A 22 -15.77 -4.16 -9.29
C VAL A 22 -17.22 -4.60 -9.53
N SER A 23 -17.75 -5.47 -8.67
CA SER A 23 -19.11 -6.00 -8.83
C SER A 23 -20.18 -4.90 -8.66
N GLN A 24 -20.08 -4.06 -7.64
CA GLN A 24 -21.11 -3.05 -7.35
C GLN A 24 -21.01 -1.82 -8.27
N PHE A 25 -19.81 -1.42 -8.67
CA PHE A 25 -19.62 -0.22 -9.49
C PHE A 25 -19.89 -0.48 -10.97
N PHE A 26 -19.53 -1.67 -11.48
CA PHE A 26 -19.73 -2.03 -12.89
C PHE A 26 -20.93 -2.95 -13.13
N GLY A 27 -21.63 -3.38 -12.08
CA GLY A 27 -22.80 -4.26 -12.19
C GLY A 27 -22.47 -5.66 -12.72
N THR A 28 -21.21 -6.10 -12.61
CA THR A 28 -20.78 -7.41 -13.11
C THR A 28 -21.08 -8.53 -12.12
N ASP A 29 -21.40 -9.71 -12.67
CA ASP A 29 -21.57 -10.93 -11.92
C ASP A 29 -20.34 -11.27 -11.06
N ALA A 30 -20.60 -11.90 -9.90
CA ALA A 30 -19.58 -12.28 -8.93
C ALA A 30 -18.47 -13.17 -9.54
N SER A 31 -18.80 -13.95 -10.57
CA SER A 31 -17.85 -14.80 -11.31
C SER A 31 -16.78 -14.00 -12.06
N VAL A 32 -17.11 -12.82 -12.58
CA VAL A 32 -16.14 -11.95 -13.27
C VAL A 32 -15.30 -11.19 -12.25
N ALA A 33 -15.91 -10.76 -11.14
CA ALA A 33 -15.20 -10.09 -10.04
C ALA A 33 -14.21 -11.03 -9.32
N SER A 34 -14.50 -12.34 -9.24
CA SER A 34 -13.57 -13.31 -8.65
C SER A 34 -12.36 -13.59 -9.56
N LEU A 35 -12.51 -13.58 -10.88
CA LEU A 35 -11.36 -13.71 -11.80
C LEU A 35 -10.34 -12.56 -11.62
N VAL A 36 -10.81 -11.36 -11.26
CA VAL A 36 -9.92 -10.23 -10.93
C VAL A 36 -9.01 -10.56 -9.75
N THR A 37 -9.50 -11.29 -8.74
CA THR A 37 -8.70 -11.68 -7.56
C THR A 37 -7.58 -12.67 -7.88
N ILE A 38 -7.73 -13.45 -8.94
CA ILE A 38 -6.70 -14.40 -9.39
C ILE A 38 -5.55 -13.68 -10.08
N ILE A 39 -5.86 -12.58 -10.77
CA ILE A 39 -4.89 -11.82 -11.57
C ILE A 39 -4.10 -10.82 -10.70
N LEU A 40 -4.71 -10.27 -9.64
CA LEU A 40 -4.09 -9.29 -8.74
C LEU A 40 -2.72 -9.72 -8.17
N PRO A 41 -2.53 -10.95 -7.64
CA PRO A 41 -1.24 -11.40 -7.12
C PRO A 41 -0.11 -11.37 -8.15
N LEU A 42 -0.38 -11.63 -9.43
CA LEU A 42 0.63 -11.62 -10.49
C LEU A 42 1.17 -10.19 -10.70
N PHE A 43 0.28 -9.20 -10.77
CA PHE A 43 0.67 -7.79 -10.85
C PHE A 43 1.39 -7.31 -9.59
N ASN A 44 0.92 -7.75 -8.42
CA ASN A 44 1.55 -7.44 -7.14
C ASN A 44 3.00 -7.92 -7.09
N LEU A 45 3.28 -9.12 -7.62
CA LEU A 45 4.63 -9.69 -7.62
C LEU A 45 5.58 -8.89 -8.53
N VAL A 46 5.12 -8.49 -9.72
CA VAL A 46 5.90 -7.64 -10.64
C VAL A 46 6.17 -6.28 -10.02
N GLY A 47 5.16 -5.62 -9.46
CA GLY A 47 5.33 -4.30 -8.84
C GLY A 47 6.22 -4.33 -7.59
N ALA A 48 6.08 -5.35 -6.74
CA ALA A 48 6.96 -5.52 -5.59
C ALA A 48 8.42 -5.77 -6.03
N TYR A 49 8.65 -6.59 -7.05
CA TYR A 49 9.98 -6.80 -7.60
C TYR A 49 10.61 -5.51 -8.12
N LEU A 50 9.85 -4.71 -8.87
CA LEU A 50 10.29 -3.39 -9.36
C LEU A 50 10.60 -2.43 -8.21
N ALA A 51 9.78 -2.43 -7.15
CA ALA A 51 10.00 -1.61 -5.96
C ALA A 51 11.30 -1.97 -5.24
N VAL A 52 11.58 -3.26 -5.07
CA VAL A 52 12.83 -3.75 -4.47
C VAL A 52 14.03 -3.39 -5.36
N ARG A 53 13.88 -3.49 -6.68
CA ARG A 53 14.93 -3.10 -7.62
C ARG A 53 15.21 -1.59 -7.56
N LEU A 54 14.17 -0.76 -7.46
CA LEU A 54 14.27 0.69 -7.30
C LEU A 54 14.99 1.04 -5.99
N PHE A 55 14.65 0.37 -4.89
CA PHE A 55 15.33 0.53 -3.61
C PHE A 55 16.83 0.19 -3.72
N LYS A 56 17.16 -1.01 -4.22
CA LYS A 56 18.55 -1.48 -4.24
C LYS A 56 19.44 -0.70 -5.20
N LYS A 57 18.94 -0.31 -6.37
CA LYS A 57 19.76 0.31 -7.43
C LYS A 57 19.74 1.84 -7.41
N VAL A 58 18.62 2.47 -7.06
CA VAL A 58 18.43 3.92 -7.26
C VAL A 58 18.39 4.66 -5.93
N LEU A 59 17.42 4.33 -5.07
CA LEU A 59 17.10 5.19 -3.92
C LEU A 59 17.95 4.90 -2.68
N LYS A 60 18.30 3.63 -2.42
CA LYS A 60 19.10 3.16 -1.27
C LYS A 60 18.61 3.66 0.11
N ASN A 61 17.35 4.06 0.18
CA ASN A 61 16.68 4.53 1.38
C ASN A 61 15.25 3.99 1.41
N GLU A 62 14.93 3.30 2.50
CA GLU A 62 13.69 2.56 2.72
C GLU A 62 12.50 3.53 2.75
N MET A 63 12.63 4.65 3.47
CA MET A 63 11.59 5.66 3.62
C MET A 63 11.35 6.43 2.32
N LEU A 64 12.42 6.72 1.56
CA LEU A 64 12.30 7.37 0.26
C LEU A 64 11.60 6.45 -0.75
N THR A 65 11.95 5.16 -0.75
CA THR A 65 11.28 4.18 -1.60
C THR A 65 9.80 4.03 -1.21
N ALA A 66 9.50 3.93 0.09
CA ALA A 66 8.12 3.89 0.57
C ALA A 66 7.33 5.12 0.13
N THR A 67 7.94 6.32 0.19
CA THR A 67 7.32 7.57 -0.30
C THR A 67 6.98 7.48 -1.78
N VAL A 68 7.92 7.04 -2.62
CA VAL A 68 7.69 6.88 -4.07
C VAL A 68 6.57 5.86 -4.33
N MET A 69 6.55 4.75 -3.60
CA MET A 69 5.48 3.76 -3.72
C MET A 69 4.12 4.32 -3.34
N PHE A 70 4.00 5.08 -2.24
CA PHE A 70 2.77 5.78 -1.91
C PHE A 70 2.36 6.81 -2.97
N MET A 71 3.31 7.54 -3.54
CA MET A 71 3.02 8.50 -4.63
C MET A 71 2.50 7.80 -5.89
N ILE A 72 3.04 6.63 -6.24
CA ILE A 72 2.52 5.82 -7.35
C ILE A 72 1.06 5.41 -7.06
N SER A 73 0.75 5.02 -5.82
CA SER A 73 -0.63 4.72 -5.42
C SER A 73 -1.55 5.94 -5.51
N VAL A 74 -1.10 7.12 -5.07
CA VAL A 74 -1.86 8.38 -5.20
C VAL A 74 -2.20 8.66 -6.66
N VAL A 75 -1.21 8.58 -7.55
CA VAL A 75 -1.41 8.81 -8.99
C VAL A 75 -2.38 7.78 -9.57
N SER A 76 -2.21 6.50 -9.23
CA SER A 76 -3.04 5.40 -9.73
C SER A 76 -4.50 5.55 -9.28
N LEU A 77 -4.74 5.87 -8.01
CA LEU A 77 -6.07 6.07 -7.46
C LEU A 77 -6.72 7.37 -7.96
N THR A 78 -5.95 8.42 -8.17
CA THR A 78 -6.45 9.66 -8.79
C THR A 78 -6.88 9.40 -10.24
N PHE A 79 -6.09 8.63 -10.98
CA PHE A 79 -6.44 8.22 -12.34
C PHE A 79 -7.68 7.31 -12.36
N LEU A 80 -7.79 6.39 -11.40
CA LEU A 80 -8.99 5.57 -11.19
C LEU A 80 -10.23 6.44 -10.93
N PHE A 81 -10.12 7.48 -10.11
CA PHE A 81 -11.25 8.36 -9.79
C PHE A 81 -11.81 9.09 -11.03
N PHE A 82 -10.93 9.63 -11.88
CA PHE A 82 -11.37 10.35 -13.08
C PHE A 82 -11.76 9.44 -14.24
N PHE A 83 -10.99 8.35 -14.47
CA PHE A 83 -11.12 7.54 -15.68
C PHE A 83 -11.66 6.13 -15.46
N GLY A 84 -11.75 5.67 -14.21
CA GLY A 84 -12.19 4.32 -13.87
C GLY A 84 -13.61 4.03 -14.37
N ARG A 85 -14.46 5.05 -14.46
CA ARG A 85 -15.84 4.94 -14.98
C ARG A 85 -15.93 4.48 -16.44
N TYR A 86 -14.91 4.73 -17.26
CA TYR A 86 -14.97 4.44 -18.69
C TYR A 86 -14.64 2.98 -19.03
N SER A 87 -13.89 2.27 -18.17
CA SER A 87 -13.51 0.89 -18.44
C SER A 87 -13.21 0.12 -17.16
N MET A 88 -13.88 -1.02 -17.00
CA MET A 88 -13.61 -1.97 -15.92
C MET A 88 -12.16 -2.47 -15.94
N ILE A 89 -11.61 -2.77 -17.12
CA ILE A 89 -10.23 -3.25 -17.26
C ILE A 89 -9.26 -2.18 -16.75
N LEU A 90 -9.49 -0.92 -17.13
CA LEU A 90 -8.67 0.19 -16.64
C LEU A 90 -8.73 0.30 -15.11
N ALA A 91 -9.94 0.21 -14.54
CA ALA A 91 -10.13 0.27 -13.10
C ALA A 91 -9.38 -0.87 -12.38
N VAL A 92 -9.47 -2.09 -12.89
CA VAL A 92 -8.74 -3.25 -12.35
C VAL A 92 -7.23 -3.05 -12.44
N VAL A 93 -6.70 -2.55 -13.55
CA VAL A 93 -5.26 -2.28 -13.72
C VAL A 93 -4.78 -1.21 -12.74
N MET A 94 -5.55 -0.13 -12.53
CA MET A 94 -5.21 0.92 -11.56
C MET A 94 -5.24 0.41 -10.11
N LEU A 95 -6.23 -0.43 -9.77
CA LEU A 95 -6.31 -1.08 -8.47
C LEU A 95 -5.15 -2.05 -8.25
N ALA A 96 -4.81 -2.85 -9.27
CA ALA A 96 -3.66 -3.75 -9.25
C ALA A 96 -2.35 -2.99 -9.06
N LEU A 97 -2.17 -1.86 -9.75
CA LEU A 97 -1.00 -1.01 -9.59
C LEU A 97 -0.92 -0.41 -8.17
N THR A 98 -2.06 -0.06 -7.60
CA THR A 98 -2.18 0.43 -6.22
C THR A 98 -1.79 -0.65 -5.21
N THR A 99 -2.32 -1.86 -5.31
CA THR A 99 -1.98 -2.97 -4.41
C THR A 99 -0.52 -3.39 -4.56
N ALA A 100 0.01 -3.38 -5.79
CA ALA A 100 1.39 -3.75 -6.07
C ALA A 100 2.40 -2.74 -5.48
N SER A 101 2.12 -1.44 -5.63
CA SER A 101 2.92 -0.39 -5.02
C SER A 101 2.85 -0.43 -3.48
N MET A 102 1.67 -0.70 -2.91
CA MET A 102 1.51 -0.86 -1.47
C MET A 102 2.24 -2.09 -0.91
N LEU A 103 2.32 -3.19 -1.65
CA LEU A 103 3.15 -4.35 -1.29
C LEU A 103 4.65 -3.99 -1.31
N GLY A 104 5.07 -3.17 -2.29
CA GLY A 104 6.42 -2.61 -2.34
C GLY A 104 6.76 -1.76 -1.11
N ALA A 105 5.86 -0.84 -0.72
CA ALA A 105 6.01 -0.05 0.51
C ALA A 105 6.03 -0.93 1.76
N ASN A 106 5.15 -1.95 1.83
CA ASN A 106 5.09 -2.91 2.92
C ASN A 106 6.42 -3.67 3.09
N THR A 107 7.05 -4.07 1.98
CA THR A 107 8.37 -4.72 1.99
C THR A 107 9.46 -3.81 2.57
N MET A 108 9.41 -2.50 2.28
CA MET A 108 10.36 -1.55 2.90
C MET A 108 10.18 -1.50 4.42
N PHE A 109 8.92 -1.46 4.87
CA PHE A 109 8.58 -1.32 6.28
C PHE A 109 8.76 -2.59 7.12
N LEU A 110 8.36 -3.76 6.61
CA LEU A 110 8.35 -5.03 7.35
C LEU A 110 9.58 -5.89 7.10
N THR A 111 10.32 -5.65 6.01
CA THR A 111 11.52 -6.42 5.67
C THR A 111 12.78 -5.58 5.82
N PHE A 112 12.94 -4.51 5.04
CA PHE A 112 14.21 -3.78 5.01
C PHE A 112 14.50 -2.97 6.28
N ILE A 113 13.49 -2.30 6.86
CA ILE A 113 13.66 -1.57 8.11
C ILE A 113 14.10 -2.52 9.25
N PRO A 114 13.40 -3.64 9.53
CA PRO A 114 13.81 -4.58 10.58
C PRO A 114 15.16 -5.24 10.32
N LEU A 115 15.53 -5.51 9.06
CA LEU A 115 16.85 -6.06 8.71
C LEU A 115 18.01 -5.18 9.18
N ASN A 116 17.83 -3.86 9.26
CA ASN A 116 18.85 -2.96 9.82
C ASN A 116 19.07 -3.18 11.35
N PHE A 117 18.13 -3.82 12.05
CA PHE A 117 18.24 -4.21 13.46
C PHE A 117 18.80 -5.62 13.66
N SER A 118 19.20 -6.32 12.58
CA SER A 118 19.79 -7.65 12.66
C SER A 118 21.11 -7.66 13.46
N ASN A 119 21.92 -6.60 13.32
CA ASN A 119 23.17 -6.43 14.07
C ASN A 119 22.97 -6.38 15.60
N VAL A 120 21.77 -6.01 16.07
CA VAL A 120 21.42 -5.91 17.50
C VAL A 120 20.60 -7.13 17.95
N GLY A 121 20.42 -8.14 17.08
CA GLY A 121 19.65 -9.35 17.37
C GLY A 121 18.14 -9.12 17.53
N ARG A 122 17.62 -7.93 17.18
CA ARG A 122 16.21 -7.53 17.42
C ARG A 122 15.34 -7.48 16.16
N ALA A 123 15.85 -7.91 15.01
CA ALA A 123 15.12 -7.86 13.75
C ALA A 123 13.74 -8.54 13.81
N SER A 124 13.65 -9.75 14.38
CA SER A 124 12.39 -10.50 14.48
C SER A 124 11.34 -9.80 15.35
N SER A 125 11.74 -9.30 16.53
CA SER A 125 10.84 -8.57 17.42
C SER A 125 10.33 -7.27 16.78
N VAL A 126 11.19 -6.56 16.05
CA VAL A 126 10.78 -5.34 15.33
C VAL A 126 9.82 -5.69 14.19
N THR A 127 10.11 -6.72 13.39
CA THR A 127 9.18 -7.18 12.34
C THR A 127 7.83 -7.54 12.93
N GLY A 128 7.79 -8.38 13.99
CA GLY A 128 6.54 -8.80 14.62
C GLY A 128 5.73 -7.63 15.19
N PHE A 129 6.38 -6.65 15.82
CA PHE A 129 5.70 -5.45 16.32
C PHE A 129 5.11 -4.59 15.20
N LEU A 130 5.89 -4.37 14.14
CA LEU A 130 5.44 -3.58 12.99
C LEU A 130 4.31 -4.29 12.23
N ASP A 131 4.38 -5.61 12.14
CA ASP A 131 3.34 -6.42 11.49
C ASP A 131 2.03 -6.40 12.29
N ALA A 132 2.11 -6.54 13.62
CA ALA A 132 0.96 -6.36 14.50
C ALA A 132 0.29 -4.98 14.33
N CYS A 133 1.09 -3.91 14.25
CA CYS A 133 0.57 -2.56 13.96
C CYS A 133 -0.09 -2.47 12.58
N SER A 134 0.48 -3.11 11.57
CA SER A 134 -0.11 -3.17 10.22
C SER A 134 -1.48 -3.84 10.26
N TYR A 135 -1.57 -5.03 10.85
CA TYR A 135 -2.82 -5.78 10.93
C TYR A 135 -3.90 -5.09 11.77
N LEU A 136 -3.53 -4.41 12.85
CA LEU A 136 -4.47 -3.56 13.60
C LEU A 136 -5.06 -2.47 12.71
N ALA A 137 -4.22 -1.81 11.90
CA ALA A 137 -4.67 -0.78 10.97
C ALA A 137 -5.57 -1.37 9.87
N SER A 138 -5.23 -2.54 9.34
CA SER A 138 -6.01 -3.28 8.34
C SER A 138 -7.38 -3.73 8.85
N ALA A 139 -7.47 -4.15 10.13
CA ALA A 139 -8.73 -4.53 10.75
C ALA A 139 -9.68 -3.33 10.86
N VAL A 140 -9.17 -2.18 11.29
CA VAL A 140 -9.94 -0.93 11.37
C VAL A 140 -10.36 -0.45 9.98
N SER A 141 -9.45 -0.50 8.99
CA SER A 141 -9.74 -0.06 7.62
C SER A 141 -10.79 -0.92 6.94
N GLY A 142 -10.76 -2.24 7.15
CA GLY A 142 -11.74 -3.16 6.59
C GLY A 142 -13.17 -2.74 6.96
N VAL A 143 -13.42 -2.45 8.24
CA VAL A 143 -14.74 -2.02 8.72
C VAL A 143 -15.09 -0.61 8.23
N THR A 144 -14.16 0.35 8.34
CA THR A 144 -14.43 1.74 7.96
C THR A 144 -14.69 1.91 6.47
N ILE A 145 -13.94 1.23 5.60
CA ILE A 145 -14.17 1.27 4.15
C ILE A 145 -15.55 0.71 3.81
N GLY A 146 -15.97 -0.39 4.46
CA GLY A 146 -17.30 -0.96 4.25
C GLY A 146 -18.43 -0.02 4.64
N VAL A 147 -18.30 0.68 5.78
CA VAL A 147 -19.28 1.68 6.22
C VAL A 147 -19.34 2.85 5.24
N VAL A 148 -18.18 3.38 4.81
CA VAL A 148 -18.10 4.50 3.87
C VAL A 148 -18.69 4.13 2.51
N ALA A 149 -18.34 2.95 1.97
CA ALA A 149 -18.86 2.48 0.70
C ALA A 149 -20.38 2.31 0.70
N LYS A 150 -20.96 1.81 1.80
CA LYS A 150 -22.40 1.63 1.93
C LYS A 150 -23.17 2.94 2.09
N THR A 151 -22.59 3.93 2.77
CA THR A 151 -23.29 5.19 3.12
C THR A 151 -23.08 6.30 2.10
N TYR A 152 -21.87 6.43 1.56
CA TYR A 152 -21.48 7.53 0.67
C TYR A 152 -21.08 7.07 -0.75
N GLY A 153 -21.16 5.76 -1.02
CA GLY A 153 -20.83 5.18 -2.33
C GLY A 153 -19.33 5.06 -2.61
N TRP A 154 -19.01 4.49 -3.78
CA TRP A 154 -17.64 4.13 -4.15
C TRP A 154 -16.75 5.32 -4.56
N ASP A 155 -17.33 6.38 -5.12
CA ASP A 155 -16.57 7.60 -5.46
C ASP A 155 -15.93 8.19 -4.20
N THR A 156 -16.70 8.29 -3.11
CA THR A 156 -16.23 8.78 -1.81
C THR A 156 -15.18 7.84 -1.23
N THR A 157 -15.38 6.53 -1.33
CA THR A 157 -14.38 5.53 -0.88
C THR A 157 -13.04 5.71 -1.59
N VAL A 158 -13.02 5.90 -2.92
CA VAL A 158 -11.78 6.13 -3.66
C VAL A 158 -11.09 7.42 -3.21
N ILE A 159 -11.83 8.49 -2.93
CA ILE A 159 -11.27 9.73 -2.37
C ILE A 159 -10.61 9.47 -1.01
N THR A 160 -11.23 8.66 -0.14
CA THR A 160 -10.60 8.30 1.15
C THR A 160 -9.30 7.52 0.95
N TRP A 161 -9.23 6.62 -0.03
CA TRP A 161 -7.99 5.91 -0.35
C TRP A 161 -6.90 6.86 -0.84
N ILE A 162 -7.24 7.83 -1.70
CA ILE A 162 -6.30 8.87 -2.15
C ILE A 162 -5.77 9.68 -0.97
N ALA A 163 -6.65 10.11 -0.06
CA ALA A 163 -6.28 10.89 1.12
C ALA A 163 -5.32 10.11 2.03
N VAL A 164 -5.63 8.84 2.33
CA VAL A 164 -4.76 7.96 3.14
C VAL A 164 -3.41 7.76 2.44
N ALA A 165 -3.39 7.62 1.11
CA ALA A 165 -2.15 7.40 0.35
C ALA A 165 -1.26 8.65 0.37
N PHE A 166 -1.87 9.82 0.26
CA PHE A 166 -1.17 11.09 0.33
C PHE A 166 -0.62 11.37 1.73
N LEU A 167 -1.38 11.06 2.79
CA LEU A 167 -0.90 11.15 4.17
C LEU A 167 0.25 10.16 4.42
N GLY A 168 0.14 8.93 3.92
CA GLY A 168 1.20 7.92 3.97
C GLY A 168 2.48 8.38 3.26
N ALA A 169 2.36 8.99 2.08
CA ALA A 169 3.48 9.58 1.35
C ALA A 169 4.13 10.71 2.16
N SER A 170 3.33 11.64 2.68
CA SER A 170 3.80 12.80 3.44
C SER A 170 4.58 12.38 4.69
N VAL A 171 4.01 11.48 5.50
CA VAL A 171 4.67 10.94 6.69
C VAL A 171 5.97 10.21 6.34
N SER A 172 5.96 9.43 5.26
CA SER A 172 7.15 8.72 4.81
C SER A 172 8.24 9.69 4.36
N PHE A 173 7.86 10.78 3.67
CA PHE A 173 8.77 11.81 3.19
C PHE A 173 9.45 12.57 4.33
N PHE A 174 8.68 13.05 5.30
CA PHE A 174 9.25 13.72 6.48
C PHE A 174 10.11 12.78 7.33
N GLY A 175 9.79 11.48 7.32
CA GLY A 175 10.58 10.45 7.99
C GLY A 175 11.95 10.16 7.36
N ILE A 176 12.24 10.62 6.13
CA ILE A 176 13.48 10.29 5.41
C ILE A 176 14.73 10.72 6.17
N LYS A 177 14.79 11.98 6.62
CA LYS A 177 15.98 12.54 7.29
C LYS A 177 16.19 11.90 8.67
N ALA A 178 15.10 11.76 9.44
CA ALA A 178 15.13 11.13 10.75
C ALA A 178 15.58 9.66 10.66
N TRP A 179 15.03 8.92 9.70
CA TRP A 179 15.42 7.54 9.45
C TRP A 179 16.86 7.39 9.01
N LYS A 180 17.35 8.26 8.10
CA LYS A 180 18.75 8.21 7.64
C LYS A 180 19.72 8.35 8.81
N LYS A 181 19.45 9.26 9.76
CA LYS A 181 20.25 9.41 10.98
C LYS A 181 20.15 8.19 11.89
N GLY A 182 18.93 7.67 12.11
CA GLY A 182 18.69 6.46 12.91
C GLY A 182 19.41 5.22 12.37
N ARG A 183 19.32 4.99 11.06
CA ARG A 183 19.95 3.87 10.37
C ARG A 183 21.47 3.93 10.52
N PHE A 184 22.09 5.09 10.31
CA PHE A 184 23.54 5.25 10.46
C PHE A 184 24.02 4.86 11.87
N MET A 185 23.25 5.17 12.92
CA MET A 185 23.59 4.77 14.29
C MET A 185 23.47 3.24 14.52
N LEU A 186 22.60 2.54 13.79
CA LEU A 186 22.36 1.11 13.93
C LEU A 186 23.33 0.25 13.10
N THR A 187 23.67 0.71 11.90
CA THR A 187 24.46 -0.07 10.92
C THR A 187 25.88 0.46 10.73
N GLY A 188 26.18 1.66 11.23
CA GLY A 188 27.40 2.39 10.91
C GLY A 188 27.50 2.82 9.44
N LYS A 189 26.39 2.72 8.67
CA LYS A 189 26.31 2.95 7.21
C LYS A 189 25.12 3.82 6.80
#